data_AF-A0A0X3P4F0-F1
#
_entry.id   AF-A0A0X3P4F0-F1
#
_cell.length_a   1.000
_cell.length_b   1.000
_cell.length_c   1.000
_cell.angle_alpha   90.00
_cell.angle_beta   90.00
_cell.angle_gamma   90.00
#
_symmetry.space_group_name_H-M   'P 1'
#
loop_
_entity.id
_entity.type
_entity.pdbx_description
1 polymer ?
#
loop_
_entity_poly.entity_id
_entity_poly.type
_entity_poly.pdbx_seq_one_letter_code
_entity_poly.pdbx_strand_id
1 'polypeptide(L)'
;GDFTQMKIDVRHLDWNETFTGCILEDWLQFKAVLQGLITNYCPHSKKKITNRPQWLTNTLKSEVNRKRKLWQTYLREKTAESLTKYKTQRKRIKGLVYKTCQSFVSNLINRAAENPKLFYNYIRQCTRNKDPIPLLKTD
;
A
#
# COMPACT_ATOMS: atom_id res chain seq x y z
N GLY A 1 -12.67 10.04 1.63
CA GLY A 1 -13.59 10.83 2.47
C GLY A 1 -14.62 11.44 1.59
N ASP A 2 -15.80 11.73 2.13
CA ASP A 2 -16.83 12.46 1.41
C ASP A 2 -16.60 13.97 1.59
N PHE A 3 -15.75 14.53 0.73
CA PHE A 3 -15.39 15.95 0.79
C PHE A 3 -16.50 16.86 0.23
N THR A 4 -17.41 16.30 -0.57
CA THR A 4 -18.53 17.04 -1.14
C THR A 4 -19.55 17.33 -0.04
N GLN A 5 -19.93 16.31 0.73
CA GLN A 5 -20.84 16.48 1.85
C GLN A 5 -20.22 17.34 2.96
N MET A 6 -18.94 17.13 3.28
CA MET A 6 -18.23 17.98 4.24
C MET A 6 -18.29 19.47 3.85
N LYS A 7 -18.15 19.80 2.56
CA LYS A 7 -18.21 21.19 2.08
C LYS A 7 -19.62 21.77 2.18
N ILE A 8 -20.66 20.95 1.97
CA ILE A 8 -22.06 21.35 2.14
C ILE A 8 -22.31 21.68 3.61
N ASP A 9 -21.94 20.79 4.53
CA ASP A 9 -22.12 20.98 5.97
C ASP A 9 -21.37 22.19 6.51
N VAL A 10 -20.14 22.44 6.05
CA VAL A 10 -19.37 23.65 6.41
C VAL A 10 -20.11 24.93 6.00
N ARG A 11 -20.81 24.91 4.86
CA ARG A 11 -21.55 26.09 4.35
C ARG A 11 -22.86 26.33 5.08
N HIS A 12 -23.46 25.31 5.68
CA HIS A 12 -24.71 25.42 6.43
C HIS A 12 -24.51 25.75 7.90
N LEU A 13 -23.27 25.76 8.40
CA LEU A 13 -22.95 26.22 9.75
C LEU A 13 -23.16 27.73 9.87
N ASP A 14 -23.98 28.14 10.83
CA ASP A 14 -24.11 29.55 11.20
C ASP A 14 -22.98 29.96 12.15
N TRP A 15 -21.97 30.60 11.59
CA TRP A 15 -20.82 31.08 12.33
C TRP A 15 -21.15 32.27 13.25
N ASN A 16 -22.23 33.02 12.96
CA ASN A 16 -22.63 34.16 13.79
C ASN A 16 -23.26 33.72 15.11
N GLU A 17 -23.96 32.58 15.12
CA GLU A 17 -24.46 31.96 16.36
C GLU A 17 -23.38 31.19 17.11
N THR A 18 -22.37 30.70 16.38
CA THR A 18 -21.29 29.89 16.96
C THR A 18 -20.29 30.74 17.74
N PHE A 19 -19.93 31.92 17.23
CA PHE A 19 -18.92 32.78 17.83
C PHE A 19 -19.49 33.69 18.91
N THR A 20 -18.79 33.76 20.05
CA THR A 20 -19.13 34.61 21.20
C THR A 20 -18.49 35.99 21.11
N GLY A 21 -17.58 36.20 20.14
CA GLY A 21 -16.83 37.43 19.93
C GLY A 21 -15.51 37.47 20.72
N CYS A 22 -15.23 36.45 21.52
CA CYS A 22 -13.94 36.27 22.17
C CYS A 22 -13.02 35.44 21.26
N ILE A 23 -12.00 36.09 20.68
CA ILE A 23 -11.09 35.49 19.68
C ILE A 23 -10.54 34.12 20.10
N LEU A 24 -10.16 33.94 21.37
CA LEU A 24 -9.60 32.69 21.86
C LEU A 24 -10.65 31.57 21.92
N GLU A 25 -11.86 31.89 22.39
CA GLU A 25 -12.98 30.95 22.48
C GLU A 25 -13.50 30.59 21.09
N ASP A 26 -13.67 31.60 20.23
CA ASP A 26 -14.10 31.46 18.84
C ASP A 26 -13.14 30.57 18.05
N TRP A 27 -11.83 30.72 18.26
CA TRP A 27 -10.82 29.85 17.63
C TRP A 27 -10.94 28.40 18.11
N LEU A 28 -11.15 28.18 19.41
CA LEU A 28 -11.31 26.83 19.96
C LEU A 28 -12.58 26.16 19.43
N GLN A 29 -13.70 26.90 19.36
CA GLN A 29 -14.95 26.42 18.80
C GLN A 29 -14.82 26.10 17.31
N PHE A 30 -14.24 27.02 16.53
CA PHE A 30 -13.94 26.80 15.11
C PHE A 30 -13.13 25.52 14.91
N LYS A 31 -12.04 25.38 15.68
CA LYS A 31 -11.17 24.20 15.63
C LYS A 31 -11.93 22.91 15.97
N ALA A 32 -12.76 22.94 17.01
CA ALA A 32 -13.54 21.77 17.44
C ALA A 32 -14.53 21.33 16.36
N VAL A 33 -15.27 22.28 15.77
CA VAL A 33 -16.23 22.02 14.68
C VAL A 33 -15.50 21.43 13.46
N LEU A 34 -14.39 22.04 13.05
CA LEU A 34 -13.60 21.58 11.91
C LEU A 34 -13.02 20.18 12.15
N GLN A 35 -12.52 19.90 13.36
CA GLN A 35 -12.02 18.58 13.75
C GLN A 35 -13.12 17.52 13.76
N GLY A 36 -14.33 17.87 14.22
CA GLY A 36 -15.50 16.98 14.16
C GLY A 36 -15.86 16.63 12.72
N LEU A 37 -15.94 17.62 11.84
CA LEU A 37 -16.20 17.42 10.41
C LEU A 37 -15.12 16.57 9.73
N ILE A 38 -13.83 16.84 10.01
CA ILE A 38 -12.72 16.02 9.52
C ILE A 38 -12.87 14.59 10.02
N THR A 39 -13.20 14.38 11.29
CA THR A 39 -13.35 13.03 11.85
C THR A 39 -14.51 12.25 11.21
N ASN A 40 -15.63 12.93 10.96
CA ASN A 40 -16.84 12.33 10.39
C ASN A 40 -16.68 12.02 8.90
N TYR A 41 -16.09 12.94 8.13
CA TYR A 41 -16.04 12.86 6.67
C TYR A 41 -14.72 12.31 6.12
N CYS A 42 -13.63 12.40 6.87
CA CYS A 42 -12.35 11.80 6.51
C CYS A 42 -12.13 10.51 7.31
N PRO A 43 -12.34 9.33 6.71
CA PRO A 43 -12.05 8.07 7.39
C PRO A 43 -10.55 7.99 7.69
N HIS A 44 -10.22 7.99 8.98
CA HIS A 44 -8.86 7.87 9.47
C HIS A 44 -8.38 6.41 9.33
N SER A 45 -8.02 6.01 8.11
CA SER A 45 -7.45 4.68 7.90
C SER A 45 -5.94 4.71 8.17
N LYS A 46 -5.47 3.98 9.18
CA LYS A 46 -4.04 3.67 9.31
C LYS A 46 -3.65 2.79 8.13
N LYS A 47 -2.81 3.31 7.23
CA LYS A 47 -2.28 2.51 6.13
C LYS A 47 -1.43 1.38 6.72
N LYS A 48 -1.80 0.13 6.47
CA LYS A 48 -0.98 -1.02 6.87
C LYS A 48 0.37 -0.93 6.16
N ILE A 49 1.43 -0.75 6.93
CA ILE A 49 2.80 -0.87 6.43
C ILE A 49 3.06 -2.35 6.18
N THR A 50 3.34 -2.71 4.92
CA THR A 50 3.63 -4.09 4.56
C THR A 50 4.86 -4.15 3.66
N ASN A 51 5.73 -5.11 3.94
CA ASN A 51 6.85 -5.45 3.06
C ASN A 51 6.40 -6.33 1.87
N ARG A 52 5.10 -6.64 1.77
CA ARG A 52 4.55 -7.41 0.67
C ARG A 52 4.64 -6.58 -0.63
N PRO A 53 5.31 -7.08 -1.68
CA PRO A 53 5.36 -6.37 -2.96
C PRO A 53 3.95 -6.20 -3.54
N GLN A 54 3.69 -5.03 -4.12
CA GLN A 54 2.37 -4.70 -4.67
C GLN A 54 1.98 -5.57 -5.88
N TRP A 55 2.97 -6.01 -6.66
CA TRP A 55 2.75 -6.91 -7.80
C TRP A 55 2.40 -8.35 -7.38
N LEU A 56 2.57 -8.72 -6.10
CA LEU A 56 2.34 -10.10 -5.65
C LEU A 56 0.84 -10.37 -5.44
N THR A 57 0.23 -11.06 -6.40
CA THR A 57 -1.16 -11.51 -6.33
C THR A 57 -1.35 -12.69 -5.37
N ASN A 58 -2.59 -12.93 -4.93
CA ASN A 58 -2.92 -14.10 -4.11
C ASN A 58 -2.79 -15.42 -4.89
N THR A 59 -3.06 -15.40 -6.20
CA THR A 59 -2.87 -16.53 -7.11
C THR A 59 -1.39 -16.89 -7.25
N LEU A 60 -0.50 -15.90 -7.42
CA LEU A 60 0.93 -16.17 -7.45
C LEU A 60 1.45 -16.68 -6.09
N LYS A 61 0.90 -16.15 -4.98
CA LYS A 61 1.22 -16.63 -3.63
C LYS A 61 0.82 -18.10 -3.44
N SER A 62 -0.35 -18.52 -3.93
CA SER A 62 -0.77 -19.93 -3.81
C SER A 62 0.12 -20.86 -4.62
N GLU A 63 0.57 -20.45 -5.81
CA GLU A 63 1.53 -21.20 -6.62
C GLU A 63 2.90 -21.34 -5.95
N VAL A 64 3.40 -20.27 -5.31
CA VAL A 64 4.62 -20.30 -4.49
C VAL A 64 4.47 -21.26 -3.31
N ASN A 65 3.33 -21.25 -2.64
CA ASN A 65 3.03 -22.18 -1.56
C ASN A 65 2.95 -23.63 -2.07
N ARG A 66 2.39 -23.86 -3.25
CA ARG A 66 2.37 -25.18 -3.90
C ARG A 66 3.78 -25.71 -4.16
N LYS A 67 4.70 -24.87 -4.66
CA LYS A 67 6.12 -25.25 -4.79
C LYS A 67 6.73 -25.65 -3.45
N ARG A 68 6.46 -24.89 -2.38
CA ARG A 68 6.96 -25.21 -1.04
C ARG A 68 6.43 -26.57 -0.56
N LYS A 69 5.14 -26.86 -0.78
CA LYS A 69 4.55 -28.17 -0.46
C LYS A 69 5.21 -29.31 -1.23
N LEU A 70 5.38 -29.16 -2.55
CA LEU A 70 6.04 -30.17 -3.38
C LEU A 70 7.49 -30.43 -2.97
N TRP A 71 8.21 -29.39 -2.53
CA TRP A 71 9.55 -29.56 -1.96
C TRP A 71 9.53 -30.41 -0.68
N GLN A 72 8.58 -30.16 0.22
CA GLN A 72 8.41 -30.97 1.43
C GLN A 72 8.02 -32.42 1.12
N THR A 73 7.19 -32.64 0.11
CA THR A 73 6.86 -33.99 -0.39
C THR A 73 8.11 -34.70 -0.89
N TYR A 74 8.94 -34.05 -1.72
CA TYR A 74 10.19 -34.63 -2.19
C TYR A 74 11.16 -34.94 -1.05
N LEU A 75 11.28 -34.08 -0.04
CA LEU A 75 12.15 -34.36 1.11
C LEU A 75 11.73 -35.61 1.89
N ARG A 76 10.43 -35.94 1.89
CA ARG A 76 9.87 -37.12 2.57
C ARG A 76 10.01 -38.39 1.74
N GLU A 77 9.63 -38.33 0.47
CA GLU A 77 9.55 -39.51 -0.40
C GLU A 77 10.87 -39.81 -1.10
N LYS A 78 11.69 -38.79 -1.38
CA LYS A 78 12.94 -38.85 -2.16
C LYS A 78 12.83 -39.56 -3.52
N THR A 79 11.65 -39.52 -4.13
CA THR A 79 11.38 -40.14 -5.45
C THR A 79 11.73 -39.22 -6.61
N ALA A 80 12.08 -39.81 -7.77
CA ALA A 80 12.32 -39.05 -9.00
C ALA A 80 11.06 -38.30 -9.48
N GLU A 81 9.87 -38.86 -9.25
CA GLU A 81 8.61 -38.26 -9.64
C GLU A 81 8.30 -36.99 -8.82
N SER A 82 8.45 -37.05 -7.49
CA SER A 82 8.24 -35.89 -6.61
C SER A 82 9.24 -34.76 -6.92
N LEU A 83 10.48 -35.09 -7.26
CA LEU A 83 11.48 -34.12 -7.74
C LEU A 83 11.05 -33.47 -9.06
N THR A 84 10.53 -34.25 -10.01
CA THR A 84 10.08 -33.76 -11.32
C THR A 84 8.88 -32.82 -11.17
N LYS A 85 7.92 -33.16 -10.30
CA LYS A 85 6.78 -32.27 -9.96
C LYS A 85 7.28 -30.94 -9.39
N TYR A 86 8.22 -30.97 -8.45
CA TYR A 86 8.82 -29.75 -7.89
C TYR A 86 9.54 -28.89 -8.95
N LYS A 87 10.39 -29.50 -9.79
CA LYS A 87 11.14 -28.80 -10.85
C LYS A 87 10.20 -28.13 -11.86
N THR A 88 9.14 -28.83 -12.27
CA THR A 88 8.11 -28.30 -13.17
C THR A 88 7.41 -27.10 -12.56
N GLN A 89 6.98 -27.21 -11.30
CA GLN A 89 6.35 -26.11 -10.59
C GLN A 89 7.29 -24.90 -10.40
N ARG A 90 8.58 -25.13 -10.13
CA ARG A 90 9.60 -24.07 -10.05
C ARG A 90 9.72 -23.31 -11.37
N LYS A 91 9.78 -24.01 -12.52
CA LYS A 91 9.83 -23.39 -13.85
C LYS A 91 8.57 -22.55 -14.13
N ARG A 92 7.40 -23.10 -13.81
CA ARG A 92 6.10 -22.40 -13.93
C ARG A 92 6.08 -21.09 -13.14
N ILE A 93 6.49 -21.13 -11.86
CA ILE A 93 6.53 -19.93 -11.01
C ILE A 93 7.47 -18.88 -11.56
N LYS A 94 8.66 -19.26 -12.06
CA LYS A 94 9.60 -18.30 -12.65
C LYS A 94 8.93 -17.50 -13.78
N GLY A 95 8.21 -18.18 -14.67
CA GLY A 95 7.44 -17.53 -15.74
C GLY A 95 6.28 -16.67 -15.22
N LEU A 96 5.54 -17.15 -14.22
CA LEU A 96 4.43 -16.40 -13.63
C LEU A 96 4.89 -15.13 -12.91
N VAL A 97 5.99 -15.17 -12.15
CA VAL A 97 6.57 -13.99 -11.51
C VAL A 97 6.90 -12.95 -12.57
N TYR A 98 7.61 -13.34 -13.63
CA TYR A 98 7.98 -12.43 -14.71
C TYR A 98 6.75 -11.77 -15.35
N LYS A 99 5.77 -12.57 -15.77
CA LYS A 99 4.52 -12.07 -16.39
C LYS A 99 3.73 -11.15 -15.46
N THR A 100 3.64 -11.50 -14.17
CA THR A 100 2.87 -10.73 -13.19
C THR A 100 3.56 -9.39 -12.89
N CYS A 101 4.88 -9.39 -12.71
CA CYS A 101 5.65 -8.15 -12.56
C CYS A 101 5.53 -7.26 -13.80
N GLN A 102 5.69 -7.83 -15.01
CA GLN A 102 5.59 -7.08 -16.26
C GLN A 102 4.21 -6.45 -16.44
N SER A 103 3.15 -7.23 -16.22
CA SER A 103 1.78 -6.73 -16.27
C SER A 103 1.53 -5.63 -15.24
N PHE A 104 2.01 -5.78 -14.01
CA PHE A 104 1.89 -4.75 -12.98
C PHE A 104 2.59 -3.44 -13.39
N VAL A 105 3.82 -3.51 -13.87
CA VAL A 105 4.59 -2.33 -14.30
C VAL A 105 3.94 -1.67 -15.52
N SER A 106 3.49 -2.45 -16.51
CA SER A 106 2.78 -1.92 -17.68
C SER A 106 1.50 -1.20 -17.27
N ASN A 107 0.70 -1.78 -16.36
CA ASN A 107 -0.48 -1.10 -15.82
C ASN A 107 -0.14 0.21 -15.10
N LEU A 108 0.99 0.26 -14.39
CA LEU A 108 1.44 1.46 -13.69
C LEU A 108 1.84 2.57 -14.66
N ILE A 109 2.52 2.22 -15.75
CA ILE A 109 2.90 3.14 -16.83
C ILE A 109 1.65 3.70 -17.51
N ASN A 110 0.70 2.83 -17.86
CA ASN A 110 -0.54 3.24 -18.52
C ASN A 110 -1.36 4.23 -17.66
N ARG A 111 -1.30 4.09 -16.33
CA ARG A 111 -1.99 4.99 -15.37
C ARG A 111 -1.13 6.17 -14.91
N ALA A 112 0.09 6.32 -15.43
CA ALA A 112 1.00 7.37 -14.96
C ALA A 112 0.48 8.78 -15.28
N ALA A 113 -0.27 8.95 -16.37
CA ALA A 113 -0.88 10.22 -16.73
C ALA A 113 -1.98 10.64 -15.73
N GLU A 114 -2.81 9.70 -15.30
CA GLU A 114 -3.90 9.94 -14.34
C GLU A 114 -3.40 10.07 -12.90
N ASN A 115 -2.41 9.26 -12.52
CA ASN A 115 -1.89 9.23 -11.16
C ASN A 115 -0.36 9.07 -11.14
N PRO A 116 0.39 10.15 -11.42
CA PRO A 116 1.85 10.10 -11.49
C PRO A 116 2.49 9.73 -10.15
N LYS A 117 1.84 10.06 -9.02
CA LYS A 117 2.35 9.74 -7.68
C LYS A 117 2.48 8.23 -7.45
N LEU A 118 1.59 7.40 -8.01
CA LEU A 118 1.69 5.95 -7.87
C LEU A 118 2.95 5.41 -8.58
N PHE A 119 3.21 5.90 -9.80
CA PHE A 119 4.39 5.51 -10.57
C PHE A 119 5.68 5.90 -9.86
N TYR A 120 5.83 7.17 -9.46
CA TYR A 120 7.05 7.62 -8.77
C TYR A 120 7.23 7.00 -7.40
N ASN A 121 6.16 6.65 -6.69
CA ASN A 121 6.25 5.91 -5.43
C ASN A 121 6.85 4.50 -5.65
N TYR A 122 6.42 3.79 -6.70
CA TYR A 122 7.01 2.50 -7.06
C TYR A 122 8.49 2.62 -7.43
N ILE A 123 8.85 3.58 -8.29
CA ILE A 123 10.25 3.84 -8.67
C ILE A 123 11.09 4.13 -7.42
N ARG A 124 10.62 5.03 -6.55
CA ARG A 124 11.28 5.34 -5.29
C ARG A 124 11.48 4.10 -4.42
N GLN A 125 10.52 3.19 -4.35
CA GLN A 125 10.67 1.93 -3.60
C GLN A 125 11.73 1.01 -4.21
N CYS A 126 11.87 0.99 -5.53
CA CYS A 126 12.88 0.22 -6.24
C CYS A 126 14.29 0.81 -6.12
N THR A 127 14.42 2.14 -6.13
CA THR A 127 15.72 2.84 -6.10
C THR A 127 16.19 3.21 -4.70
N ARG A 128 15.33 3.06 -3.68
CA ARG A 128 15.71 3.37 -2.30
C ARG A 128 16.87 2.49 -1.85
N ASN A 129 18.01 3.11 -1.58
CA ASN A 129 19.12 2.45 -0.93
C ASN A 129 18.69 1.98 0.47
N LYS A 130 18.88 0.70 0.77
CA LYS A 130 18.50 0.09 2.06
C LYS A 130 19.63 0.14 3.06
N ASP A 131 20.85 0.35 2.58
CA ASP A 131 22.02 0.38 3.42
C ASP A 131 22.09 1.74 4.11
N PRO A 132 22.12 1.79 5.45
CA PRO A 132 22.35 3.04 6.15
C PRO A 132 23.75 3.54 5.77
N ILE A 133 23.84 4.80 5.39
CA ILE A 133 25.14 5.45 5.22
C ILE A 133 25.83 5.39 6.60
N PRO A 134 27.02 4.79 6.71
CA PRO A 134 27.74 4.72 7.98
C PRO A 134 27.90 6.13 8.55
N LEU A 135 27.53 6.32 9.82
CA LEU A 135 27.80 7.58 10.50
C LEU A 135 29.31 7.78 10.57
N LEU A 136 29.78 8.97 10.21
CA LEU A 136 31.18 9.35 10.40
C LEU A 136 31.48 9.26 11.89
N LYS A 137 32.55 8.53 12.24
CA LYS A 137 33.04 8.50 13.62
C LYS A 137 33.46 9.91 13.99
N THR A 138 32.83 10.48 15.00
CA THR A 138 33.35 11.66 15.71
C THR A 138 34.34 11.14 16.74
N ASP A 139 35.61 11.47 16.55
CA ASP A 139 36.68 11.26 17.53
C ASP A 139 36.51 12.16 18.76
#